data_AF-A0A944LAG3-F1
#
_entry.id   AF-A0A944LAG3-F1
#
_cell.length_a   1.000
_cell.length_b   1.000
_cell.length_c   1.000
_cell.angle_alpha   90.00
_cell.angle_beta   90.00
_cell.angle_gamma   90.00
#
_symmetry.space_group_name_H-M   'P 1'
#
loop_
_entity.id
_entity.type
_entity.pdbx_description
1 polymer ?
#
loop_
_entity_poly.entity_id
_entity_poly.type
_entity_poly.pdbx_seq_one_letter_code
_entity_poly.pdbx_strand_id
1 'polypeptide(L)'
;MFPINETLGQYSELFMLLAAGTYTVAFIAFAWDLAKSSKTLQAVDQKAAQAASVEAKQPVAAGSVAADAVAGSASKAAAPDAGGPAYRAARPSSSNAAVGGTADGEMRYAAERRVPARVAVALTVLGAGIHAAGVLTRAFGAGRVPWGNMYEFLTTGAFVAVVVFLLALIRRDLRFLGTFVIGLAVIMLVAASVAYWTPVGHLVPALQSYWLIIHVSIAVLSSALFTLTFAMSALQLVQAHRQKTLAAGGEDKLGFMRLVPNALSLENLSYRINAIAFVGWTFTLMFGAIWAEKAWGRFWGWDTKEVWTFVIWVVYAGYLHARATRGWTGTRAAWLSIVGYLCVIFNFTIVNQFFNGLHSYSGL
;
A
#
# COMPACT_ATOMS: atom_id res chain seq x y z
N MET A 1 0.22 -6.68 -39.82
CA MET A 1 -0.32 -6.11 -38.56
C MET A 1 -1.59 -6.87 -38.21
N PHE A 2 -1.87 -7.13 -36.92
CA PHE A 2 -3.21 -7.54 -36.52
C PHE A 2 -4.18 -6.39 -36.83
N PRO A 3 -5.38 -6.63 -37.38
CA PRO A 3 -6.37 -5.57 -37.56
C PRO A 3 -6.86 -5.08 -36.19
N ILE A 4 -7.01 -3.76 -36.02
CA ILE A 4 -7.62 -3.19 -34.81
C ILE A 4 -9.11 -3.52 -34.82
N ASN A 5 -9.61 -4.04 -33.69
CA ASN A 5 -11.04 -4.25 -33.48
C ASN A 5 -11.59 -3.14 -32.57
N GLU A 6 -12.18 -2.13 -33.20
CA GLU A 6 -12.75 -0.95 -32.53
C GLU A 6 -13.91 -1.32 -31.61
N THR A 7 -14.73 -2.32 -31.95
CA THR A 7 -15.84 -2.81 -31.10
C THR A 7 -15.32 -3.33 -29.75
N LEU A 8 -14.21 -4.07 -29.75
CA LEU A 8 -13.55 -4.49 -28.51
C LEU A 8 -12.92 -3.31 -27.74
N GLY A 9 -12.48 -2.26 -28.44
CA GLY A 9 -12.10 -0.98 -27.84
C GLY A 9 -13.25 -0.30 -27.11
N GLN A 10 -14.42 -0.18 -27.76
CA GLN A 10 -15.63 0.39 -27.16
C GLN A 10 -16.11 -0.41 -25.95
N TYR A 11 -16.07 -1.75 -26.01
CA TYR A 11 -16.37 -2.59 -24.84
C TYR A 11 -15.35 -2.41 -23.72
N SER A 12 -14.05 -2.24 -24.04
CA SER A 12 -13.05 -1.88 -23.03
C SER A 12 -13.43 -0.60 -22.29
N GLU A 13 -13.75 0.46 -23.03
CA GLU A 13 -14.11 1.76 -22.45
C GLU A 13 -15.36 1.67 -21.56
N LEU A 14 -16.39 0.94 -22.00
CA LEU A 14 -17.57 0.66 -21.18
C LEU A 14 -17.21 -0.09 -19.88
N PHE A 15 -16.37 -1.13 -19.96
CA PHE A 15 -15.91 -1.85 -18.77
C PHE A 15 -15.05 -0.98 -17.85
N MET A 16 -14.22 -0.06 -18.37
CA MET A 16 -13.45 0.87 -17.54
C MET A 16 -14.38 1.83 -16.77
N LEU A 17 -15.44 2.33 -17.40
CA LEU A 17 -16.44 3.19 -16.74
C LEU A 17 -17.22 2.41 -15.67
N LEU A 18 -17.66 1.18 -15.96
CA LEU A 18 -18.34 0.32 -15.00
C LEU A 18 -17.43 -0.05 -13.82
N ALA A 19 -16.14 -0.32 -14.08
CA ALA A 19 -15.14 -0.54 -13.03
C ALA A 19 -14.92 0.70 -12.17
N ALA A 20 -14.78 1.89 -12.76
CA ALA A 20 -14.64 3.16 -12.04
C ALA A 20 -15.85 3.45 -11.14
N GLY A 21 -17.07 3.23 -11.64
CA GLY A 21 -18.29 3.34 -10.84
C GLY A 21 -18.31 2.33 -9.67
N THR A 22 -17.99 1.06 -9.94
CA THR A 22 -17.94 0.00 -8.91
C THR A 22 -16.88 0.31 -7.83
N TYR A 23 -15.70 0.76 -8.22
CA TYR A 23 -14.65 1.18 -7.28
C TYR A 23 -15.03 2.44 -6.50
N THR A 24 -15.79 3.36 -7.08
CA THR A 24 -16.30 4.54 -6.36
C THR A 24 -17.24 4.12 -5.23
N VAL A 25 -18.15 3.17 -5.48
CA VAL A 25 -19.02 2.61 -4.42
C VAL A 25 -18.19 1.83 -3.38
N ALA A 26 -17.18 1.06 -3.81
CA ALA A 26 -16.28 0.36 -2.89
C ALA A 26 -15.46 1.32 -2.01
N PHE A 27 -14.97 2.43 -2.58
CA PHE A 27 -14.26 3.50 -1.86
C PHE A 27 -15.16 4.16 -0.81
N ILE A 28 -16.40 4.51 -1.17
CA ILE A 28 -17.39 5.04 -0.23
C ILE A 28 -17.66 4.03 0.89
N ALA A 29 -17.79 2.74 0.59
CA ALA A 29 -17.99 1.69 1.59
C ALA A 29 -16.79 1.54 2.53
N PHE A 30 -15.54 1.61 2.04
CA PHE A 30 -14.34 1.60 2.89
C PHE A 30 -14.23 2.86 3.76
N ALA A 31 -14.50 4.04 3.19
CA ALA A 31 -14.50 5.30 3.94
C ALA A 31 -15.59 5.32 5.04
N TRP A 32 -16.77 4.79 4.72
CA TRP A 32 -17.88 4.63 5.68
C TRP A 32 -17.54 3.65 6.81
N ASP A 33 -16.93 2.50 6.49
CA ASP A 33 -16.49 1.51 7.48
C ASP A 33 -15.48 2.15 8.46
N LEU A 34 -14.49 2.87 7.93
CA LEU A 34 -13.49 3.60 8.71
C LEU A 34 -14.12 4.65 9.64
N ALA A 35 -15.07 5.45 9.12
CA ALA A 35 -15.78 6.48 9.88
C ALA A 35 -16.72 5.89 10.95
N LYS A 36 -17.48 4.84 10.62
CA LYS A 36 -18.43 4.20 11.54
C LYS A 36 -17.71 3.54 12.71
N SER A 37 -16.60 2.85 12.48
CA SER A 37 -15.84 2.21 13.55
C SER A 37 -15.35 3.20 14.61
N SER A 38 -15.05 4.45 14.25
CA SER A 38 -14.72 5.50 15.24
C SER A 38 -15.85 5.73 16.25
N LYS A 39 -17.11 5.70 15.80
CA LYS A 39 -18.29 5.87 16.66
C LYS A 39 -18.61 4.61 17.48
N THR A 40 -18.50 3.43 16.86
CA THR A 40 -18.71 2.15 17.57
C THR A 40 -17.70 1.99 18.70
N LEU A 41 -16.43 2.31 18.48
CA LEU A 41 -15.37 2.21 19.49
C LEU A 41 -15.62 3.19 20.66
N GLN A 42 -16.05 4.43 20.39
CA GLN A 42 -16.45 5.36 21.45
C GLN A 42 -17.65 4.86 22.27
N ALA A 43 -18.64 4.22 21.64
CA ALA A 43 -19.78 3.64 22.36
C ALA A 43 -19.40 2.41 23.21
N VAL A 44 -18.39 1.64 22.80
CA VAL A 44 -17.81 0.54 23.61
C VAL A 44 -17.04 1.10 24.79
N ASP A 45 -16.20 2.12 24.60
CA ASP A 45 -15.49 2.81 25.69
C ASP A 45 -16.48 3.36 26.74
N GLN A 46 -17.57 4.01 26.29
CA GLN A 46 -18.62 4.51 27.18
C GLN A 46 -19.32 3.40 27.97
N LYS A 47 -19.62 2.26 27.34
CA LYS A 47 -20.20 1.09 28.04
C LYS A 47 -19.22 0.48 29.04
N ALA A 48 -17.94 0.39 28.71
CA ALA A 48 -16.91 -0.12 29.62
C ALA A 48 -16.70 0.82 30.82
N ALA A 49 -16.67 2.14 30.58
CA ALA A 49 -16.62 3.15 31.65
C ALA A 49 -17.88 3.12 32.54
N GLN A 50 -19.07 2.93 31.94
CA GLN A 50 -20.31 2.74 32.69
C GLN A 50 -20.27 1.47 33.54
N ALA A 51 -19.85 0.33 32.98
CA ALA A 51 -19.70 -0.92 33.72
C ALA A 51 -18.73 -0.78 34.91
N ALA A 52 -17.54 -0.21 34.68
CA ALA A 52 -16.58 0.05 35.75
C ALA A 52 -17.13 1.01 36.82
N SER A 53 -17.95 2.00 36.44
CA SER A 53 -18.62 2.91 37.38
C SER A 53 -19.76 2.28 38.18
N VAL A 54 -20.33 1.18 37.67
CA VAL A 54 -21.34 0.36 38.37
C VAL A 54 -20.67 -0.61 39.33
N GLU A 55 -19.58 -1.25 38.91
CA GLU A 55 -18.75 -2.12 39.74
C GLU A 55 -18.13 -1.35 40.91
N ALA A 56 -17.59 -0.15 40.67
CA ALA A 56 -17.10 0.76 41.72
C ALA A 56 -18.19 1.31 42.67
N LYS A 57 -19.48 1.09 42.36
CA LYS A 57 -20.63 1.45 43.21
C LYS A 57 -21.23 0.27 43.97
N GLN A 58 -20.74 -0.95 43.77
CA GLN A 58 -21.09 -2.07 44.66
C GLN A 58 -20.20 -2.00 45.91
N PRO A 59 -20.77 -1.81 47.12
CA PRO A 59 -19.98 -1.86 48.34
C PRO A 59 -19.49 -3.29 48.57
N VAL A 60 -18.18 -3.49 48.46
CA VAL A 60 -17.54 -4.76 48.83
C VAL A 60 -17.74 -4.96 50.33
N ALA A 61 -18.59 -5.92 50.71
CA ALA A 61 -18.76 -6.31 52.10
C ALA A 61 -17.45 -6.96 52.60
N ALA A 62 -16.65 -6.18 53.34
CA ALA A 62 -15.36 -6.61 53.84
C ALA A 62 -15.52 -7.63 54.99
N GLY A 63 -15.56 -8.91 54.65
CA GLY A 63 -15.33 -10.00 55.59
C GLY A 63 -13.85 -10.08 55.96
N SER A 64 -13.52 -9.83 57.22
CA SER A 64 -12.15 -9.87 57.72
C SER A 64 -11.67 -11.31 57.95
N VAL A 65 -10.52 -11.67 57.37
CA VAL A 65 -9.67 -12.75 57.90
C VAL A 65 -8.20 -12.39 57.74
N ALA A 66 -7.37 -12.91 58.64
CA ALA A 66 -6.07 -12.38 58.98
C ALA A 66 -4.96 -12.64 57.95
N ALA A 67 -3.89 -11.87 58.08
CA ALA A 67 -2.62 -12.11 57.40
C ALA A 67 -1.88 -13.30 58.01
N ASP A 68 -1.14 -14.04 57.17
CA ASP A 68 0.03 -14.79 57.58
C ASP A 68 1.15 -14.60 56.54
N ALA A 69 2.37 -14.41 57.02
CA ALA A 69 3.54 -14.12 56.20
C ALA A 69 4.53 -15.28 56.24
N VAL A 70 4.95 -15.78 55.07
CA VAL A 70 6.10 -16.69 54.96
C VAL A 70 7.00 -16.22 53.81
N ALA A 71 8.30 -16.23 54.06
CA ALA A 71 9.31 -15.65 53.20
C ALA A 71 10.01 -16.67 52.29
N GLY A 72 10.58 -16.15 51.19
CA GLY A 72 11.86 -16.63 50.65
C GLY A 72 11.82 -17.72 49.56
N SER A 73 12.38 -17.38 48.39
CA SER A 73 13.56 -18.06 47.84
C SER A 73 14.02 -17.39 46.54
N ALA A 74 15.34 -17.22 46.37
CA ALA A 74 15.96 -16.71 45.14
C ALA A 74 17.03 -17.71 44.64
N SER A 75 16.92 -18.14 43.38
CA SER A 75 17.86 -19.03 42.67
C SER A 75 17.32 -19.26 41.24
N LYS A 76 18.07 -19.32 40.14
CA LYS A 76 19.50 -19.06 39.84
C LYS A 76 19.60 -18.73 38.33
N ALA A 77 20.72 -18.14 37.90
CA ALA A 77 21.02 -17.93 36.49
C ALA A 77 21.47 -19.22 35.77
N ALA A 78 21.19 -19.33 34.47
CA ALA A 78 21.86 -20.26 33.55
C ALA A 78 21.81 -19.76 32.08
N ALA A 79 23.00 -19.55 31.51
CA ALA A 79 23.38 -19.41 30.09
C ALA A 79 24.87 -19.80 30.03
N PRO A 80 25.47 -20.29 28.92
CA PRO A 80 25.24 -19.87 27.52
C PRO A 80 25.05 -21.11 26.57
N ASP A 81 25.26 -21.14 25.24
CA ASP A 81 25.76 -20.19 24.22
C ASP A 81 25.28 -20.59 22.79
N ALA A 82 25.91 -19.99 21.76
CA ALA A 82 26.20 -20.48 20.41
C ALA A 82 25.18 -20.19 19.27
N GLY A 83 25.62 -19.31 18.35
CA GLY A 83 25.56 -19.63 16.90
C GLY A 83 24.56 -18.88 16.00
N GLY A 84 24.68 -17.56 15.84
CA GLY A 84 23.99 -16.86 14.74
C GLY A 84 24.35 -15.36 14.65
N PRO A 85 24.41 -14.76 13.44
CA PRO A 85 24.84 -13.37 13.27
C PRO A 85 23.89 -12.39 13.96
N ALA A 86 24.46 -11.51 14.78
CA ALA A 86 23.73 -10.67 15.72
C ALA A 86 22.98 -9.50 15.05
N TYR A 87 21.81 -9.77 14.48
CA TYR A 87 20.84 -8.72 14.13
C TYR A 87 20.18 -8.16 15.41
N ARG A 88 20.94 -7.37 16.18
CA ARG A 88 20.38 -6.48 17.21
C ARG A 88 19.79 -5.23 16.56
N ALA A 89 18.68 -5.41 15.83
CA ALA A 89 17.66 -4.38 15.87
C ALA A 89 17.24 -4.26 17.34
N ALA A 90 17.51 -3.11 17.96
CA ALA A 90 17.16 -2.87 19.36
C ALA A 90 15.67 -3.14 19.55
N ARG A 91 15.34 -4.19 20.29
CA ARG A 91 13.98 -4.61 20.59
C ARG A 91 13.49 -3.68 21.71
N PRO A 92 12.65 -2.66 21.43
CA PRO A 92 12.05 -1.90 22.52
C PRO A 92 11.17 -2.89 23.29
N SER A 93 11.18 -2.82 24.61
CA SER A 93 10.37 -3.72 25.44
C SER A 93 8.90 -3.65 25.00
N SER A 94 8.23 -4.79 24.97
CA SER A 94 6.81 -4.94 24.62
C SER A 94 5.86 -4.36 25.69
N SER A 95 6.32 -3.38 26.48
CA SER A 95 5.63 -2.79 27.62
C SER A 95 4.66 -1.67 27.25
N ASN A 96 4.72 -1.11 26.04
CA ASN A 96 3.76 -0.10 25.56
C ASN A 96 2.49 -0.70 24.92
N ALA A 97 2.15 -1.96 25.25
CA ALA A 97 0.93 -2.63 24.81
C ALA A 97 -0.37 -2.10 25.46
N ALA A 98 -0.28 -1.11 26.37
CA ALA A 98 -1.35 -0.72 27.28
C ALA A 98 -1.84 0.74 27.16
N VAL A 99 -1.66 1.41 26.02
CA VAL A 99 -2.22 2.77 25.79
C VAL A 99 -3.05 2.82 24.50
N GLY A 100 -4.37 2.62 24.65
CA GLY A 100 -5.38 2.79 23.60
C GLY A 100 -5.36 1.71 22.52
N GLY A 101 -6.01 0.58 22.79
CA GLY A 101 -6.04 -0.64 21.97
C GLY A 101 -6.09 -0.40 20.45
N THR A 102 -5.03 -0.79 19.76
CA THR A 102 -4.93 -0.83 18.29
C THR A 102 -5.15 -2.26 17.79
N ALA A 103 -5.50 -2.41 16.52
CA ALA A 103 -5.48 -3.70 15.84
C ALA A 103 -4.14 -4.43 16.02
N ASP A 104 -4.22 -5.76 16.19
CA ASP A 104 -3.07 -6.62 16.46
C ASP A 104 -1.99 -6.52 15.36
N GLY A 105 -0.72 -6.65 15.77
CA GLY A 105 0.44 -6.64 14.88
C GLY A 105 0.50 -7.82 13.90
N GLU A 106 -0.24 -8.91 14.15
CA GLU A 106 -0.42 -9.95 13.14
C GLU A 106 -1.31 -9.48 11.96
N MET A 107 -2.08 -8.40 12.12
CA MET A 107 -3.13 -7.95 11.19
C MET A 107 -4.18 -9.05 10.93
N ARG A 108 -4.60 -9.70 12.01
CA ARG A 108 -5.75 -10.58 12.09
C ARG A 108 -6.81 -9.89 12.97
N TYR A 109 -7.82 -9.26 12.37
CA TYR A 109 -8.91 -8.69 13.16
C TYR A 109 -9.71 -9.82 13.83
N ALA A 110 -9.77 -9.80 15.15
CA ALA A 110 -10.51 -10.79 15.92
C ALA A 110 -12.03 -10.55 15.87
N ALA A 111 -12.77 -11.65 15.67
CA ALA A 111 -14.19 -11.90 15.95
C ALA A 111 -15.30 -10.97 15.38
N GLU A 112 -15.14 -9.65 15.29
CA GLU A 112 -16.27 -8.76 15.00
C GLU A 112 -16.62 -8.71 13.51
N ARG A 113 -17.90 -9.00 13.17
CA ARG A 113 -18.39 -9.00 11.78
C ARG A 113 -18.47 -7.58 11.22
N ARG A 114 -17.36 -7.04 10.70
CA ARG A 114 -17.31 -5.80 9.90
C ARG A 114 -18.01 -5.99 8.55
N VAL A 115 -19.35 -5.98 8.56
CA VAL A 115 -20.18 -6.12 7.35
C VAL A 115 -19.83 -5.07 6.29
N PRO A 116 -19.66 -3.76 6.61
CA PRO A 116 -19.32 -2.76 5.58
C PRO A 116 -17.96 -3.04 4.94
N ALA A 117 -16.92 -3.38 5.72
CA ALA A 117 -15.62 -3.81 5.17
C ALA A 117 -15.73 -5.04 4.25
N ARG A 118 -16.58 -6.03 4.58
CA ARG A 118 -16.80 -7.21 3.72
C ARG A 118 -17.52 -6.86 2.43
N VAL A 119 -18.51 -5.95 2.49
CA VAL A 119 -19.20 -5.42 1.29
C VAL A 119 -18.22 -4.63 0.42
N ALA A 120 -17.38 -3.77 1.01
CA ALA A 120 -16.35 -3.02 0.28
C ALA A 120 -15.34 -3.94 -0.43
N VAL A 121 -14.90 -5.03 0.23
CA VAL A 121 -14.06 -6.06 -0.41
C VAL A 121 -14.80 -6.80 -1.53
N ALA A 122 -16.07 -7.17 -1.33
CA ALA A 122 -16.87 -7.85 -2.37
C ALA A 122 -17.06 -6.96 -3.61
N LEU A 123 -17.38 -5.67 -3.41
CA LEU A 123 -17.43 -4.67 -4.48
C LEU A 123 -16.06 -4.48 -5.16
N THR A 124 -14.97 -4.54 -4.40
CA THR A 124 -13.61 -4.45 -4.97
C THR A 124 -13.29 -5.66 -5.85
N VAL A 125 -13.68 -6.87 -5.44
CA VAL A 125 -13.52 -8.10 -6.24
C VAL A 125 -14.38 -8.04 -7.52
N LEU A 126 -15.63 -7.60 -7.41
CA LEU A 126 -16.50 -7.37 -8.57
C LEU A 126 -15.89 -6.34 -9.53
N GLY A 127 -15.47 -5.19 -9.00
CA GLY A 127 -14.81 -4.14 -9.76
C GLY A 127 -13.52 -4.63 -10.43
N ALA A 128 -12.73 -5.48 -9.77
CA ALA A 128 -11.56 -6.11 -10.37
C ALA A 128 -11.91 -7.08 -11.50
N GLY A 129 -13.01 -7.84 -11.40
CA GLY A 129 -13.50 -8.67 -12.50
C GLY A 129 -13.92 -7.84 -13.73
N ILE A 130 -14.66 -6.76 -13.51
CA ILE A 130 -15.08 -5.82 -14.57
C ILE A 130 -13.85 -5.13 -15.18
N HIS A 131 -12.91 -4.67 -14.35
CA HIS A 131 -11.68 -4.03 -14.80
C HIS A 131 -10.80 -4.98 -15.61
N ALA A 132 -10.69 -6.25 -15.19
CA ALA A 132 -9.99 -7.29 -15.95
C ALA A 132 -10.62 -7.48 -17.33
N ALA A 133 -11.95 -7.52 -17.43
CA ALA A 133 -12.65 -7.58 -18.72
C ALA A 133 -12.28 -6.38 -19.60
N GLY A 134 -12.23 -5.16 -19.05
CA GLY A 134 -11.82 -3.96 -19.78
C GLY A 134 -10.37 -3.99 -20.28
N VAL A 135 -9.42 -4.44 -19.46
CA VAL A 135 -7.99 -4.59 -19.86
C VAL A 135 -7.86 -5.68 -20.93
N LEU A 136 -8.56 -6.81 -20.78
CA LEU A 136 -8.49 -7.94 -21.72
C LEU A 136 -9.15 -7.63 -23.06
N THR A 137 -10.33 -7.00 -23.10
CA THR A 137 -10.94 -6.60 -24.37
C THR A 137 -10.07 -5.57 -25.10
N ARG A 138 -9.39 -4.67 -24.40
CA ARG A 138 -8.43 -3.76 -25.04
C ARG A 138 -7.22 -4.50 -25.60
N ALA A 139 -6.69 -5.48 -24.87
CA ALA A 139 -5.57 -6.29 -25.31
C ALA A 139 -5.89 -7.08 -26.59
N PHE A 140 -7.06 -7.74 -26.61
CA PHE A 140 -7.55 -8.45 -27.80
C PHE A 140 -7.90 -7.49 -28.94
N GLY A 141 -8.50 -6.33 -28.65
CA GLY A 141 -8.84 -5.31 -29.63
C GLY A 141 -7.63 -4.71 -30.35
N ALA A 142 -6.49 -4.62 -29.66
CA ALA A 142 -5.23 -4.14 -30.22
C ALA A 142 -4.30 -5.26 -30.76
N GLY A 143 -4.58 -6.53 -30.46
CA GLY A 143 -3.71 -7.67 -30.77
C GLY A 143 -2.38 -7.66 -30.00
N ARG A 144 -2.33 -7.06 -28.81
CA ARG A 144 -1.11 -6.79 -28.02
C ARG A 144 -1.39 -6.56 -26.54
N VAL A 145 -0.37 -6.49 -25.69
CA VAL A 145 -0.54 -5.96 -24.33
C VAL A 145 -0.90 -4.46 -24.37
N PRO A 146 -1.87 -3.99 -23.55
CA PRO A 146 -2.37 -2.63 -23.58
C PRO A 146 -1.53 -1.72 -22.67
N TRP A 147 -0.25 -1.49 -23.03
CA TRP A 147 0.71 -0.62 -22.30
C TRP A 147 1.41 0.37 -23.25
N GLY A 148 0.69 0.94 -24.21
CA GLY A 148 1.26 1.79 -25.28
C GLY A 148 1.21 3.30 -25.05
N ASN A 149 0.37 3.79 -24.13
CA ASN A 149 0.07 5.22 -23.90
C ASN A 149 -0.45 5.45 -22.47
N MET A 150 -0.64 6.70 -22.05
CA MET A 150 -1.06 7.01 -20.67
C MET A 150 -2.42 6.43 -20.26
N TYR A 151 -3.41 6.35 -21.16
CA TYR A 151 -4.67 5.65 -20.88
C TYR A 151 -4.42 4.20 -20.41
N GLU A 152 -3.60 3.51 -21.19
CA GLU A 152 -3.25 2.11 -21.06
C GLU A 152 -2.38 1.81 -19.82
N PHE A 153 -1.46 2.73 -19.49
CA PHE A 153 -0.69 2.66 -18.24
C PHE A 153 -1.53 2.98 -17.00
N LEU A 154 -2.42 3.97 -17.04
CA LEU A 154 -3.27 4.34 -15.91
C LEU A 154 -4.29 3.25 -15.59
N THR A 155 -5.00 2.75 -16.60
CA THR A 155 -5.97 1.65 -16.44
C THR A 155 -5.28 0.38 -15.95
N THR A 156 -4.27 -0.13 -16.66
CA THR A 156 -3.59 -1.37 -16.23
C THR A 156 -2.84 -1.19 -14.91
N GLY A 157 -2.24 -0.03 -14.65
CA GLY A 157 -1.59 0.28 -13.37
C GLY A 157 -2.55 0.25 -12.20
N ALA A 158 -3.73 0.86 -12.35
CA ALA A 158 -4.81 0.80 -11.36
C ALA A 158 -5.31 -0.64 -11.16
N PHE A 159 -5.45 -1.42 -12.23
CA PHE A 159 -5.82 -2.84 -12.14
C PHE A 159 -4.81 -3.64 -11.31
N VAL A 160 -3.51 -3.53 -11.62
CA VAL A 160 -2.45 -4.23 -10.89
C VAL A 160 -2.39 -3.78 -9.42
N ALA A 161 -2.56 -2.49 -9.12
CA ALA A 161 -2.62 -1.99 -7.75
C ALA A 161 -3.78 -2.61 -6.95
N VAL A 162 -4.97 -2.72 -7.55
CA VAL A 162 -6.13 -3.39 -6.92
C VAL A 162 -5.89 -4.89 -6.75
N VAL A 163 -5.34 -5.58 -7.75
CA VAL A 163 -5.01 -7.02 -7.66
C VAL A 163 -3.97 -7.29 -6.58
N VAL A 164 -2.90 -6.50 -6.51
CA VAL A 164 -1.87 -6.60 -5.46
C VAL A 164 -2.49 -6.37 -4.07
N PHE A 165 -3.40 -5.42 -3.91
CA PHE A 165 -4.14 -5.21 -2.68
C PHE A 165 -5.03 -6.41 -2.31
N LEU A 166 -5.81 -6.94 -3.26
CA LEU A 166 -6.65 -8.13 -3.04
C LEU A 166 -5.81 -9.37 -2.68
N LEU A 167 -4.67 -9.58 -3.34
CA LEU A 167 -3.74 -10.67 -2.99
C LEU A 167 -3.12 -10.47 -1.60
N ALA A 168 -2.80 -9.24 -1.22
CA ALA A 168 -2.33 -8.93 0.13
C ALA A 168 -3.42 -9.22 1.20
N LEU A 169 -4.70 -8.94 0.90
CA LEU A 169 -5.84 -9.28 1.77
C LEU A 169 -5.99 -10.78 2.05
N ILE A 170 -5.53 -11.66 1.15
CA ILE A 170 -5.54 -13.12 1.39
C ILE A 170 -4.54 -13.50 2.49
N ARG A 171 -3.43 -12.75 2.64
CA ARG A 171 -2.34 -13.07 3.57
C ARG A 171 -2.39 -12.28 4.88
N ARG A 172 -2.92 -11.05 4.86
CA ARG A 172 -3.04 -10.13 6.01
C ARG A 172 -4.30 -9.29 5.85
N ASP A 173 -5.06 -9.05 6.92
CA ASP A 173 -6.23 -8.19 6.82
C ASP A 173 -5.82 -6.71 6.79
N LEU A 174 -5.56 -6.22 5.58
CA LEU A 174 -5.20 -4.84 5.28
C LEU A 174 -6.42 -4.00 4.87
N ARG A 175 -7.66 -4.36 5.26
CA ARG A 175 -8.87 -3.62 4.81
C ARG A 175 -8.86 -2.13 5.18
N PHE A 176 -8.14 -1.74 6.23
CA PHE A 176 -7.90 -0.34 6.60
C PHE A 176 -7.15 0.47 5.52
N LEU A 177 -6.42 -0.20 4.63
CA LEU A 177 -5.71 0.39 3.49
C LEU A 177 -6.63 0.58 2.27
N GLY A 178 -7.82 -0.03 2.26
CA GLY A 178 -8.73 -0.06 1.13
C GLY A 178 -9.15 1.33 0.65
N THR A 179 -9.43 2.26 1.57
CA THR A 179 -9.74 3.67 1.22
C THR A 179 -8.63 4.32 0.40
N PHE A 180 -7.36 4.05 0.72
CA PHE A 180 -6.20 4.64 0.05
C PHE A 180 -5.95 4.01 -1.32
N VAL A 181 -5.94 2.67 -1.40
CA VAL A 181 -5.65 1.98 -2.67
C VAL A 181 -6.80 2.14 -3.67
N ILE A 182 -8.05 1.97 -3.22
CA ILE A 182 -9.21 2.12 -4.10
C ILE A 182 -9.45 3.59 -4.45
N GLY A 183 -9.20 4.52 -3.52
CA GLY A 183 -9.23 5.96 -3.82
C GLY A 183 -8.23 6.34 -4.91
N LEU A 184 -6.99 5.84 -4.85
CA LEU A 184 -6.01 6.04 -5.91
C LEU A 184 -6.45 5.38 -7.24
N ALA A 185 -6.98 4.16 -7.20
CA ALA A 185 -7.47 3.48 -8.41
C ALA A 185 -8.61 4.25 -9.09
N VAL A 186 -9.53 4.83 -8.33
CA VAL A 186 -10.58 5.73 -8.85
C VAL A 186 -9.96 6.98 -9.48
N ILE A 187 -9.01 7.64 -8.81
CA ILE A 187 -8.29 8.81 -9.37
C ILE A 187 -7.60 8.46 -10.68
N MET A 188 -6.92 7.31 -10.76
CA MET A 188 -6.24 6.84 -11.97
C MET A 188 -7.22 6.55 -13.13
N LEU A 189 -8.37 5.94 -12.85
CA LEU A 189 -9.40 5.69 -13.87
C LEU A 189 -10.10 6.97 -14.32
N VAL A 190 -10.39 7.91 -13.42
CA VAL A 190 -10.91 9.24 -13.78
C VAL A 190 -9.89 10.00 -14.63
N ALA A 191 -8.61 10.00 -14.26
CA ALA A 191 -7.55 10.62 -15.06
C ALA A 191 -7.45 9.96 -16.45
N ALA A 192 -7.50 8.63 -16.54
CA ALA A 192 -7.48 7.91 -17.81
C ALA A 192 -8.67 8.31 -18.71
N SER A 193 -9.88 8.36 -18.17
CA SER A 193 -11.09 8.68 -18.92
C SER A 193 -11.23 10.16 -19.30
N VAL A 194 -10.70 11.10 -18.50
CA VAL A 194 -10.92 12.55 -18.67
C VAL A 194 -9.72 13.26 -19.30
N ALA A 195 -8.50 12.96 -18.87
CA ALA A 195 -7.30 13.69 -19.27
C ALA A 195 -6.45 12.96 -20.32
N TYR A 196 -6.53 11.63 -20.38
CA TYR A 196 -5.66 10.79 -21.20
C TYR A 196 -6.42 9.84 -22.13
N TRP A 197 -7.70 10.08 -22.41
CA TRP A 197 -8.48 9.17 -23.27
C TRP A 197 -7.79 9.01 -24.62
N THR A 198 -7.55 7.76 -25.03
CA THR A 198 -6.90 7.42 -26.28
C THR A 198 -7.62 6.22 -26.90
N PRO A 199 -8.03 6.28 -28.19
CA PRO A 199 -8.66 5.14 -28.85
C PRO A 199 -7.71 3.93 -28.93
N VAL A 200 -8.26 2.74 -29.17
CA VAL A 200 -7.47 1.52 -29.35
C VAL A 200 -6.65 1.61 -30.64
N GLY A 201 -5.36 1.22 -30.60
CA GLY A 201 -4.45 1.42 -31.73
C GLY A 201 -3.13 0.64 -31.61
N HIS A 202 -2.29 0.76 -32.64
CA HIS A 202 -0.98 0.11 -32.70
C HIS A 202 0.05 0.80 -31.79
N LEU A 203 1.10 0.05 -31.44
CA LEU A 203 2.28 0.57 -30.78
C LEU A 203 3.15 1.34 -31.77
N VAL A 204 3.78 2.42 -31.32
CA VAL A 204 4.90 3.05 -32.03
C VAL A 204 6.04 2.02 -32.22
N PRO A 205 6.84 2.08 -33.28
CA PRO A 205 7.78 1.01 -33.65
C PRO A 205 8.74 0.57 -32.52
N ALA A 206 9.27 1.52 -31.73
CA ALA A 206 10.17 1.23 -30.62
C ALA A 206 9.54 0.36 -29.49
N LEU A 207 8.21 0.40 -29.37
CA LEU A 207 7.45 -0.39 -28.40
C LEU A 207 7.10 -1.81 -28.91
N GLN A 208 7.28 -2.12 -30.20
CA GLN A 208 6.95 -3.43 -30.79
C GLN A 208 8.02 -4.50 -30.49
N SER A 209 8.24 -4.79 -29.22
CA SER A 209 9.25 -5.74 -28.74
C SER A 209 8.78 -6.54 -27.53
N TYR A 210 9.27 -7.78 -27.39
CA TYR A 210 9.02 -8.60 -26.20
C TYR A 210 9.57 -7.95 -24.92
N TRP A 211 10.56 -7.05 -25.04
CA TRP A 211 11.10 -6.28 -23.92
C TRP A 211 10.06 -5.40 -23.24
N LEU A 212 9.08 -4.87 -23.98
CA LEU A 212 7.96 -4.14 -23.40
C LEU A 212 7.22 -5.02 -22.38
N ILE A 213 7.02 -6.30 -22.70
CA ILE A 213 6.32 -7.23 -21.79
C ILE A 213 7.15 -7.45 -20.51
N ILE A 214 8.45 -7.70 -20.65
CA ILE A 214 9.36 -7.99 -19.53
C ILE A 214 9.55 -6.76 -18.63
N HIS A 215 9.94 -5.61 -19.21
CA HIS A 215 10.28 -4.41 -18.47
C HIS A 215 9.06 -3.75 -17.82
N VAL A 216 7.96 -3.57 -18.57
CA VAL A 216 6.78 -2.85 -18.05
C VAL A 216 6.06 -3.67 -16.98
N SER A 217 5.94 -4.99 -17.14
CA SER A 217 5.25 -5.82 -16.14
C SER A 217 5.91 -5.74 -14.75
N ILE A 218 7.24 -5.82 -14.68
CA ILE A 218 7.97 -5.71 -13.41
C ILE A 218 8.01 -4.28 -12.88
N ALA A 219 8.03 -3.26 -13.75
CA ALA A 219 7.89 -1.86 -13.35
C ALA A 219 6.52 -1.59 -12.70
N VAL A 220 5.42 -2.00 -13.33
CA VAL A 220 4.06 -1.80 -12.84
C VAL A 220 3.81 -2.59 -11.55
N LEU A 221 4.31 -3.83 -11.46
CA LEU A 221 4.23 -4.63 -10.22
C LEU A 221 4.98 -3.96 -9.06
N SER A 222 6.20 -3.46 -9.32
CA SER A 222 7.01 -2.78 -8.31
C SER A 222 6.34 -1.47 -7.85
N SER A 223 5.80 -0.69 -8.80
CA SER A 223 5.01 0.52 -8.51
C SER A 223 3.80 0.22 -7.62
N ALA A 224 3.04 -0.84 -7.91
CA ALA A 224 1.89 -1.26 -7.11
C ALA A 224 2.28 -1.68 -5.67
N LEU A 225 3.42 -2.34 -5.50
CA LEU A 225 3.97 -2.63 -4.17
C LEU A 225 4.39 -1.34 -3.44
N PHE A 226 5.05 -0.40 -4.13
CA PHE A 226 5.38 0.90 -3.57
C PHE A 226 4.12 1.69 -3.17
N THR A 227 3.03 1.66 -3.94
CA THR A 227 1.73 2.24 -3.57
C THR A 227 1.22 1.72 -2.22
N LEU A 228 1.29 0.40 -2.00
CA LEU A 228 0.91 -0.21 -0.71
C LEU A 228 1.79 0.33 0.43
N THR A 229 3.10 0.39 0.24
CA THR A 229 4.03 0.88 1.29
C THR A 229 3.87 2.36 1.58
N PHE A 230 3.58 3.18 0.57
CA PHE A 230 3.27 4.60 0.72
C PHE A 230 2.05 4.80 1.62
N ALA A 231 0.95 4.09 1.34
CA ALA A 231 -0.25 4.16 2.14
C ALA A 231 -0.01 3.66 3.59
N MET A 232 0.81 2.61 3.77
CA MET A 232 1.23 2.15 5.11
C MET A 232 2.08 3.20 5.83
N SER A 233 3.02 3.87 5.16
CA SER A 233 3.89 4.88 5.77
C SER A 233 3.17 6.20 6.05
N ALA A 234 2.17 6.58 5.24
CA ALA A 234 1.27 7.68 5.57
C ALA A 234 0.47 7.40 6.85
N LEU A 235 -0.13 6.21 6.95
CA LEU A 235 -0.83 5.76 8.16
C LEU A 235 0.10 5.61 9.36
N GLN A 236 1.35 5.20 9.15
CA GLN A 236 2.37 5.10 10.20
C GLN A 236 2.64 6.49 10.83
N LEU A 237 2.71 7.56 10.03
CA LEU A 237 2.89 8.91 10.54
C LEU A 237 1.69 9.36 11.39
N VAL A 238 0.46 9.14 10.91
CA VAL A 238 -0.77 9.47 11.65
C VAL A 238 -0.84 8.67 12.96
N GLN A 239 -0.50 7.38 12.93
CA GLN A 239 -0.51 6.51 14.11
C GLN A 239 0.57 6.91 15.12
N ALA A 240 1.79 7.23 14.66
CA ALA A 240 2.88 7.68 15.52
C ALA A 240 2.53 9.01 16.21
N HIS A 241 1.89 9.95 15.50
CA HIS A 241 1.38 11.19 16.08
C HIS A 241 0.32 10.90 17.15
N ARG A 242 -0.71 10.10 16.83
CA ARG A 242 -1.76 9.68 17.78
C ARG A 242 -1.16 9.05 19.04
N GLN A 243 -0.27 8.07 18.89
CA GLN A 243 0.40 7.38 20.00
C GLN A 243 1.20 8.35 20.89
N LYS A 244 1.89 9.33 20.30
CA LYS A 244 2.59 10.38 21.05
C LYS A 244 1.61 11.27 21.84
N THR A 245 0.49 11.66 21.25
CA THR A 245 -0.53 12.48 21.92
C THR A 245 -1.16 11.75 23.11
N LEU A 246 -1.50 10.46 22.95
CA LEU A 246 -2.04 9.64 24.03
C LEU A 246 -1.04 9.42 25.16
N ALA A 247 0.25 9.17 24.83
CA ALA A 247 1.32 9.06 25.83
C ALA A 247 1.58 10.36 26.60
N ALA A 248 1.19 11.52 26.06
CA ALA A 248 1.21 12.82 26.72
C ALA A 248 -0.09 13.16 27.47
N GLY A 249 -1.03 12.21 27.60
CA GLY A 249 -2.32 12.42 28.27
C GLY A 249 -3.37 13.20 27.46
N GLY A 250 -3.14 13.43 26.17
CA GLY A 250 -4.08 14.12 25.28
C GLY A 250 -5.23 13.24 24.79
N GLU A 251 -6.32 13.86 24.35
CA GLU A 251 -7.54 13.18 23.89
C GLU A 251 -7.37 12.37 22.59
N ASP A 252 -8.07 11.23 22.49
CA ASP A 252 -8.10 10.38 21.28
C ASP A 252 -9.03 10.95 20.19
N LYS A 253 -8.60 12.01 19.51
CA LYS A 253 -9.38 12.66 18.44
C LYS A 253 -9.48 11.84 17.14
N LEU A 254 -8.74 10.73 17.04
CA LEU A 254 -8.61 9.92 15.81
C LEU A 254 -9.03 8.46 16.06
N GLY A 255 -10.22 8.25 16.65
CA GLY A 255 -10.71 6.92 17.07
C GLY A 255 -10.69 5.84 15.96
N PHE A 256 -10.84 6.22 14.68
CA PHE A 256 -10.73 5.29 13.56
C PHE A 256 -9.34 4.62 13.45
N MET A 257 -8.27 5.30 13.91
CA MET A 257 -6.89 4.78 13.87
C MET A 257 -6.66 3.62 14.86
N ARG A 258 -7.62 3.30 15.74
CA ARG A 258 -7.61 2.05 16.51
C ARG A 258 -7.76 0.81 15.61
N LEU A 259 -8.44 0.94 14.47
CA LEU A 259 -8.51 -0.12 13.45
C LEU A 259 -7.17 -0.33 12.73
N VAL A 260 -6.29 0.66 12.75
CA VAL A 260 -4.99 0.59 12.10
C VAL A 260 -4.01 -0.04 13.10
N PRO A 261 -3.11 -0.94 12.67
CA PRO A 261 -2.07 -1.48 13.55
C PRO A 261 -1.20 -0.38 14.16
N ASN A 262 -0.46 -0.71 15.22
CA ASN A 262 0.53 0.21 15.79
C ASN A 262 1.59 0.63 14.74
N ALA A 263 2.23 1.79 14.94
CA ALA A 263 3.16 2.35 13.97
C ALA A 263 4.35 1.43 13.64
N LEU A 264 4.87 0.67 14.62
CA LEU A 264 5.97 -0.27 14.42
C LEU A 264 5.57 -1.47 13.53
N SER A 265 4.34 -1.97 13.66
CA SER A 265 3.82 -3.04 12.79
C SER A 265 3.69 -2.58 11.34
N LEU A 266 3.18 -1.36 11.11
CA LEU A 266 3.14 -0.76 9.77
C LEU A 266 4.55 -0.57 9.20
N GLU A 267 5.47 -0.07 10.01
CA GLU A 267 6.87 0.16 9.61
C GLU A 267 7.58 -1.14 9.21
N ASN A 268 7.35 -2.22 9.96
CA ASN A 268 7.94 -3.54 9.73
C ASN A 268 7.35 -4.24 8.51
N LEU A 269 6.05 -4.09 8.24
CA LEU A 269 5.44 -4.61 7.01
C LEU A 269 5.90 -3.80 5.78
N SER A 270 5.85 -2.47 5.89
CA SER A 270 6.33 -1.54 4.85
C SER A 270 7.78 -1.85 4.47
N TYR A 271 8.66 -2.18 5.43
CA TYR A 271 10.04 -2.61 5.13
C TYR A 271 10.12 -3.78 4.16
N ARG A 272 9.39 -4.86 4.47
CA ARG A 272 9.51 -6.14 3.79
C ARG A 272 8.95 -6.04 2.38
N ILE A 273 7.85 -5.30 2.21
CA ILE A 273 7.27 -5.00 0.91
C ILE A 273 8.19 -4.07 0.10
N ASN A 274 8.77 -3.02 0.71
CA ASN A 274 9.74 -2.13 0.05
C ASN A 274 11.00 -2.87 -0.41
N ALA A 275 11.51 -3.83 0.37
CA ALA A 275 12.64 -4.65 -0.03
C ALA A 275 12.33 -5.50 -1.28
N ILE A 276 11.14 -6.11 -1.35
CA ILE A 276 10.68 -6.87 -2.52
C ILE A 276 10.49 -5.93 -3.73
N ALA A 277 9.84 -4.79 -3.53
CA ALA A 277 9.60 -3.79 -4.56
C ALA A 277 10.90 -3.18 -5.12
N PHE A 278 11.91 -2.98 -4.27
CA PHE A 278 13.23 -2.50 -4.67
C PHE A 278 14.00 -3.53 -5.51
N VAL A 279 13.90 -4.83 -5.21
CA VAL A 279 14.45 -5.89 -6.07
C VAL A 279 13.76 -5.87 -7.45
N GLY A 280 12.43 -5.75 -7.47
CA GLY A 280 11.67 -5.57 -8.71
C GLY A 280 12.10 -4.33 -9.51
N TRP A 281 12.24 -3.18 -8.84
CA TRP A 281 12.69 -1.93 -9.47
C TRP A 281 14.14 -2.03 -9.98
N THR A 282 15.01 -2.78 -9.31
CA THR A 282 16.37 -3.06 -9.79
C THR A 282 16.32 -3.81 -11.14
N PHE A 283 15.44 -4.81 -11.27
CA PHE A 283 15.19 -5.46 -12.56
C PHE A 283 14.54 -4.52 -13.59
N THR A 284 13.67 -3.58 -13.18
CA THR A 284 13.17 -2.52 -14.06
C THR A 284 14.31 -1.72 -14.69
N LEU A 285 15.29 -1.26 -13.89
CA LEU A 285 16.48 -0.57 -14.41
C LEU A 285 17.27 -1.46 -15.37
N MET A 286 17.60 -2.69 -14.98
CA MET A 286 18.40 -3.62 -15.79
C MET A 286 17.74 -3.95 -17.14
N PHE A 287 16.46 -4.34 -17.13
CA PHE A 287 15.74 -4.68 -18.36
C PHE A 287 15.41 -3.44 -19.20
N GLY A 288 15.29 -2.26 -18.57
CA GLY A 288 15.16 -0.98 -19.27
C GLY A 288 16.42 -0.66 -20.07
N ALA A 289 17.59 -0.75 -19.46
CA ALA A 289 18.87 -0.52 -20.13
C ALA A 289 19.11 -1.49 -21.31
N ILE A 290 18.81 -2.78 -21.13
CA ILE A 290 18.95 -3.77 -22.23
C ILE A 290 17.96 -3.48 -23.37
N TRP A 291 16.74 -3.03 -23.05
CA TRP A 291 15.77 -2.64 -24.07
C TRP A 291 16.19 -1.37 -24.81
N ALA A 292 16.71 -0.37 -24.10
CA ALA A 292 17.24 0.87 -24.68
C ALA A 292 18.37 0.59 -25.69
N GLU A 293 19.24 -0.39 -25.40
CA GLU A 293 20.28 -0.83 -26.34
C GLU A 293 19.69 -1.39 -27.63
N LYS A 294 18.68 -2.28 -27.54
CA LYS A 294 17.99 -2.80 -28.73
C LYS A 294 17.15 -1.77 -29.48
N ALA A 295 16.64 -0.74 -28.80
CA ALA A 295 15.76 0.27 -29.40
C ALA A 295 16.53 1.43 -30.04
N TRP A 296 17.66 1.85 -29.44
CA TRP A 296 18.39 3.08 -29.82
C TRP A 296 19.93 2.92 -29.88
N GLY A 297 20.44 1.70 -29.78
CA GLY A 297 21.88 1.40 -29.91
C GLY A 297 22.74 1.78 -28.70
N ARG A 298 22.15 2.08 -27.54
CA ARG A 298 22.89 2.39 -26.29
C ARG A 298 22.11 1.96 -25.04
N PHE A 299 22.82 1.48 -24.02
CA PHE A 299 22.21 1.05 -22.75
C PHE A 299 21.66 2.20 -21.89
N TRP A 300 22.12 3.43 -22.11
CA TRP A 300 21.73 4.61 -21.35
C TRP A 300 21.92 5.86 -22.21
N GLY A 301 20.95 6.76 -22.21
CA GLY A 301 20.95 8.05 -22.91
C GLY A 301 20.91 9.28 -22.01
N TRP A 302 20.79 9.13 -20.68
CA TRP A 302 20.56 10.21 -19.72
C TRP A 302 19.27 11.02 -19.98
N ASP A 303 18.25 10.41 -20.61
CA ASP A 303 16.96 11.09 -20.74
C ASP A 303 16.25 11.18 -19.39
N THR A 304 15.29 12.10 -19.29
CA THR A 304 14.61 12.40 -18.04
C THR A 304 14.00 11.16 -17.37
N LYS A 305 13.48 10.19 -18.12
CA LYS A 305 12.83 9.00 -17.54
C LYS A 305 13.83 7.98 -17.04
N GLU A 306 14.94 7.77 -17.75
CA GLU A 306 16.09 7.02 -17.26
C GLU A 306 16.61 7.63 -15.94
N VAL A 307 16.89 8.93 -15.94
CA VAL A 307 17.40 9.66 -14.75
C VAL A 307 16.46 9.53 -13.56
N TRP A 308 15.16 9.76 -13.74
CA TRP A 308 14.20 9.66 -12.63
C TRP A 308 13.99 8.22 -12.16
N THR A 309 14.08 7.23 -13.06
CA THR A 309 14.06 5.80 -12.70
C THR A 309 15.27 5.43 -11.83
N PHE A 310 16.45 6.02 -12.10
CA PHE A 310 17.63 5.92 -11.22
C PHE A 310 17.48 6.69 -9.90
N VAL A 311 16.89 7.90 -9.91
CA VAL A 311 16.61 8.66 -8.67
C VAL A 311 15.71 7.85 -7.72
N ILE A 312 14.65 7.23 -8.24
CA ILE A 312 13.77 6.34 -7.45
C ILE A 312 14.58 5.19 -6.84
N TRP A 313 15.45 4.56 -7.63
CA TRP A 313 16.33 3.50 -7.15
C TRP A 313 17.25 3.99 -6.02
N VAL A 314 17.90 5.15 -6.18
CA VAL A 314 18.78 5.74 -5.16
C VAL A 314 18.02 6.09 -3.87
N VAL A 315 16.81 6.64 -3.97
CA VAL A 315 15.99 6.97 -2.78
C VAL A 315 15.58 5.70 -2.02
N TYR A 316 15.14 4.64 -2.71
CA TYR A 316 14.78 3.38 -2.06
C TYR A 316 15.99 2.59 -1.55
N ALA A 317 17.12 2.61 -2.27
CA ALA A 317 18.39 2.07 -1.78
C ALA A 317 18.82 2.80 -0.50
N GLY A 318 18.75 4.15 -0.49
CA GLY A 318 19.02 4.98 0.67
C GLY A 318 18.09 4.70 1.85
N TYR A 319 16.79 4.48 1.61
CA TYR A 319 15.82 4.05 2.62
C TYR A 319 16.19 2.70 3.25
N LEU A 320 16.47 1.68 2.43
CA LEU A 320 16.85 0.35 2.92
C LEU A 320 18.18 0.40 3.68
N HIS A 321 19.18 1.09 3.13
CA HIS A 321 20.50 1.27 3.73
C HIS A 321 20.43 2.04 5.06
N ALA A 322 19.72 3.15 5.13
CA ALA A 322 19.57 3.95 6.35
C ALA A 322 18.87 3.16 7.47
N ARG A 323 17.89 2.32 7.12
CA ARG A 323 17.24 1.46 8.10
C ARG A 323 18.14 0.30 8.55
N ALA A 324 18.84 -0.36 7.62
CA ALA A 324 19.69 -1.51 7.91
C ALA A 324 20.98 -1.16 8.66
N THR A 325 21.58 0.02 8.38
CA THR A 325 22.91 0.40 8.91
C THR A 325 22.86 1.53 9.95
N ARG A 326 21.99 2.53 9.77
CA ARG A 326 21.92 3.72 10.64
C ARG A 326 20.75 3.69 11.63
N GLY A 327 20.02 2.57 11.69
CA GLY A 327 18.90 2.40 12.62
C GLY A 327 17.78 3.43 12.44
N TRP A 328 17.58 3.97 11.23
CA TRP A 328 16.50 4.92 10.97
C TRP A 328 15.14 4.23 11.10
N THR A 329 14.39 4.59 12.13
CA THR A 329 13.04 4.06 12.42
C THR A 329 12.02 5.18 12.56
N GLY A 330 10.74 4.82 12.70
CA GLY A 330 9.63 5.72 12.92
C GLY A 330 9.46 6.76 11.81
N THR A 331 9.19 7.99 12.23
CA THR A 331 8.89 9.15 11.36
C THR A 331 9.90 9.37 10.24
N ARG A 332 11.20 9.16 10.49
CA ARG A 332 12.25 9.39 9.48
C ARG A 332 12.19 8.37 8.35
N ALA A 333 12.00 7.09 8.69
CA ALA A 333 11.85 6.03 7.71
C ALA A 333 10.55 6.18 6.91
N ALA A 334 9.45 6.55 7.56
CA ALA A 334 8.17 6.78 6.90
C ALA A 334 8.26 7.91 5.84
N TRP A 335 8.92 9.03 6.16
CA TRP A 335 9.13 10.11 5.20
C TRP A 335 9.99 9.71 4.01
N LEU A 336 11.07 8.93 4.19
CA LEU A 336 11.85 8.42 3.06
C LEU A 336 11.02 7.52 2.14
N SER A 337 10.17 6.65 2.69
CA SER A 337 9.25 5.81 1.90
C SER A 337 8.22 6.64 1.13
N ILE A 338 7.74 7.74 1.73
CA ILE A 338 6.83 8.68 1.09
C ILE A 338 7.51 9.43 -0.05
N VAL A 339 8.70 9.99 0.17
CA VAL A 339 9.49 10.68 -0.85
C VAL A 339 9.81 9.75 -2.02
N GLY A 340 10.21 8.50 -1.76
CA GLY A 340 10.45 7.51 -2.80
C GLY A 340 9.23 7.28 -3.71
N TYR A 341 8.03 7.18 -3.13
CA TYR A 341 6.81 7.03 -3.93
C TYR A 341 6.39 8.33 -4.64
N LEU A 342 6.67 9.51 -4.07
CA LEU A 342 6.48 10.78 -4.78
C LEU A 342 7.41 10.89 -5.99
N CYS A 343 8.64 10.35 -5.93
CA CYS A 343 9.51 10.22 -7.11
C CYS A 343 8.91 9.26 -8.15
N VAL A 344 8.28 8.15 -7.74
CA VAL A 344 7.55 7.23 -8.65
C VAL A 344 6.41 7.96 -9.34
N ILE A 345 5.58 8.71 -8.61
CA ILE A 345 4.50 9.52 -9.20
C ILE A 345 5.08 10.56 -10.17
N PHE A 346 6.12 11.30 -9.78
CA PHE A 346 6.73 12.32 -10.62
C PHE A 346 7.26 11.74 -11.95
N ASN A 347 7.95 10.60 -11.90
CA ASN A 347 8.42 9.89 -13.08
C ASN A 347 7.27 9.35 -13.94
N PHE A 348 6.16 8.94 -13.32
CA PHE A 348 5.01 8.40 -14.02
C PHE A 348 4.13 9.48 -14.68
N THR A 349 3.93 10.64 -14.05
CA THR A 349 3.07 11.71 -14.57
C THR A 349 3.89 12.83 -15.20
N ILE A 350 4.68 13.56 -14.40
CA ILE A 350 5.33 14.80 -14.82
C ILE A 350 6.38 14.54 -15.91
N VAL A 351 7.20 13.49 -15.76
CA VAL A 351 8.22 13.16 -16.76
C VAL A 351 7.61 12.74 -18.09
N ASN A 352 6.54 11.94 -18.09
CA ASN A 352 5.84 11.56 -19.32
C ASN A 352 5.09 12.73 -19.98
N GLN A 353 4.65 13.73 -19.21
CA GLN A 353 3.81 14.82 -19.71
C GLN A 353 4.59 16.05 -20.18
N PHE A 354 5.65 16.43 -19.47
CA PHE A 354 6.31 17.74 -19.63
C PHE A 354 7.74 17.66 -20.16
N PHE A 355 8.32 16.46 -20.30
CA PHE A 355 9.69 16.28 -20.76
C PHE A 355 9.72 15.45 -22.05
N ASN A 356 10.22 16.07 -23.12
CA ASN A 356 10.47 15.39 -24.38
C ASN A 356 11.69 14.47 -24.24
N GLY A 357 11.56 13.22 -24.68
CA GLY A 357 12.60 12.21 -24.59
C GLY A 357 12.18 10.91 -25.29
N LEU A 358 13.14 10.00 -25.52
CA LEU A 358 12.93 8.74 -26.23
C LEU A 358 11.90 7.80 -25.54
N HIS A 359 11.68 8.01 -24.24
CA HIS A 359 10.72 7.28 -23.43
C HIS A 359 9.39 8.04 -23.16
N SER A 360 9.15 9.20 -23.80
CA SER A 360 7.86 9.87 -23.68
C SER A 360 6.81 9.08 -24.46
N TYR A 361 6.02 8.31 -23.70
CA TYR A 361 4.89 7.53 -24.19
C TYR A 361 3.58 8.13 -23.65
N SER A 362 3.48 9.47 -23.68
CA SER A 362 2.27 10.22 -23.35
C SER A 362 1.07 9.69 -24.15
N GLY A 363 1.27 9.54 -25.47
CA GLY A 363 0.18 9.39 -26.44
C GLY A 363 -0.54 10.71 -26.74
N LEU A 364 0.07 11.83 -26.33
CA LEU A 364 -0.39 13.22 -26.52
C LEU A 364 0.57 13.95 -27.46
#